data_AF-A0AAE0R4W2-F1
#
_entry.id   AF-A0AAE0R4W2-F1
#
_cell.length_a   1.000
_cell.length_b   1.000
_cell.length_c   1.000
_cell.angle_alpha   90.00
_cell.angle_beta   90.00
_cell.angle_gamma   90.00
#
_symmetry.space_group_name_H-M   'P 1'
#
loop_
_entity.id
_entity.type
_entity.pdbx_description
1 polymer ?
#
loop_
_entity_poly.entity_id
_entity_poly.type
_entity_poly.pdbx_seq_one_letter_code
_entity_poly.pdbx_strand_id
1 'polypeptide(L)'
;MPQPQPLDAVPLVRCGDPEQGAAKSNKELQRRVKREVSKAKQKAYDELYTRLDTREGEKDLYRLARQRDQDGKAVQQVRVIKDRDGRVLTSEESVQRRWKEYFEELMNEENEREKKSRRG
;
A
#
# COMPACT_ATOMS: atom_id res chain seq x y z
N MET A 1 77.77 -12.90 -24.76
CA MET A 1 77.45 -13.87 -23.70
C MET A 1 77.12 -13.09 -22.43
N PRO A 2 76.02 -13.35 -21.69
CA PRO A 2 74.85 -14.17 -21.99
C PRO A 2 73.57 -13.33 -22.20
N GLN A 3 72.64 -13.86 -22.98
CA GLN A 3 71.30 -13.31 -23.16
C GLN A 3 70.45 -13.56 -21.90
N PRO A 4 69.69 -12.59 -21.38
CA PRO A 4 68.72 -12.87 -20.32
C PRO A 4 67.58 -13.72 -20.89
N GLN A 5 67.35 -14.86 -20.24
CA GLN A 5 66.30 -15.83 -20.56
C GLN A 5 64.91 -15.17 -20.41
N PRO A 6 63.91 -15.55 -21.23
CA PRO A 6 62.56 -15.00 -21.11
C PRO A 6 62.02 -15.36 -19.73
N LEU A 7 61.65 -14.35 -18.93
CA LEU A 7 60.95 -14.58 -17.67
C LEU A 7 59.66 -15.34 -18.00
N ASP A 8 59.57 -16.57 -17.50
CA ASP A 8 58.45 -17.47 -17.68
C ASP A 8 57.13 -16.73 -17.46
N ALA A 9 56.26 -16.77 -18.47
CA ALA A 9 54.94 -16.18 -18.39
C ALA A 9 54.21 -16.75 -17.18
N VAL A 10 54.02 -15.92 -16.14
CA VAL A 10 53.17 -16.24 -15.01
C VAL A 10 51.81 -16.67 -15.57
N PRO A 11 51.26 -17.83 -15.18
CA PRO A 11 49.97 -18.24 -15.69
C PRO A 11 48.96 -17.15 -15.32
N LEU A 12 48.38 -16.50 -16.33
CA LEU A 12 47.21 -15.68 -16.11
C LEU A 12 46.17 -16.62 -15.52
N VAL A 13 45.89 -16.48 -14.23
CA VAL A 13 44.81 -17.20 -13.56
C VAL A 13 43.57 -16.94 -14.40
N ARG A 14 43.14 -17.97 -15.12
CA ARG A 14 41.90 -17.92 -15.88
C ARG A 14 40.82 -17.72 -14.81
N CYS A 15 40.23 -16.53 -14.79
CA CYS A 15 39.03 -16.29 -14.00
C CYS A 15 38.04 -17.37 -14.45
N GLY A 16 37.78 -18.35 -13.58
CA GLY A 16 36.94 -19.50 -13.92
C GLY A 16 35.61 -19.00 -14.47
N ASP A 17 35.20 -19.58 -15.60
CA ASP A 17 33.87 -19.33 -16.15
C ASP A 17 32.82 -19.52 -15.04
N PRO A 18 31.82 -18.64 -14.91
CA PRO A 18 30.81 -18.77 -13.87
C PRO A 18 30.02 -20.06 -14.06
N GLU A 19 30.46 -21.04 -13.29
CA GLU A 19 29.81 -22.23 -12.80
C GLU A 19 28.35 -22.41 -13.26
N GLN A 20 28.18 -23.19 -14.33
CA GLN A 20 26.86 -23.63 -14.83
C GLN A 20 26.10 -24.50 -13.79
N GLY A 21 26.75 -24.90 -12.69
CA GLY A 21 26.17 -25.59 -11.55
C GLY A 21 25.43 -24.68 -10.55
N ALA A 22 25.92 -23.46 -10.32
CA ALA A 22 25.35 -22.54 -9.33
C ALA A 22 23.93 -22.07 -9.71
N ALA A 23 23.69 -21.80 -11.00
CA ALA A 23 22.38 -21.37 -11.50
C ALA A 23 21.32 -22.49 -11.42
N LYS A 24 21.71 -23.75 -11.67
CA LYS A 24 20.81 -24.91 -11.54
C LYS A 24 20.42 -25.14 -10.08
N SER A 25 21.40 -25.08 -9.18
CA SER A 25 21.19 -25.17 -7.72
C SER A 25 20.27 -24.06 -7.20
N ASN A 26 20.47 -22.81 -7.62
CA ASN A 26 19.63 -21.70 -7.21
C ASN A 26 18.16 -21.89 -7.63
N LYS A 27 17.92 -22.35 -8.87
CA LYS A 27 16.57 -22.62 -9.38
C LYS A 27 15.87 -23.73 -8.59
N GLU A 28 16.60 -24.76 -8.17
CA GLU A 28 16.07 -25.84 -7.33
C GLU A 28 15.76 -25.37 -5.90
N LEU A 29 16.65 -24.58 -5.30
CA LEU A 29 16.41 -23.95 -4.00
C LEU A 29 15.18 -23.05 -4.05
N GLN A 30 15.04 -22.22 -5.09
CA GLN A 30 13.87 -21.36 -5.27
C GLN A 30 12.57 -22.17 -5.42
N ARG A 31 12.61 -23.31 -6.14
CA ARG A 31 11.47 -24.24 -6.23
C ARG A 31 11.12 -24.84 -4.87
N ARG A 32 12.11 -25.25 -4.07
CA ARG A 32 11.90 -25.78 -2.72
C ARG A 32 11.29 -24.72 -1.81
N VAL A 33 11.82 -23.50 -1.82
CA VAL A 33 11.26 -22.37 -1.05
C VAL A 33 9.82 -22.11 -1.46
N LYS A 34 9.52 -22.03 -2.76
CA LYS A 34 8.13 -21.83 -3.24
C LYS A 34 7.19 -22.93 -2.76
N ARG A 35 7.64 -24.19 -2.74
CA ARG A 35 6.84 -25.32 -2.22
C ARG A 35 6.59 -25.19 -0.73
N GLU A 36 7.61 -24.87 0.07
CA GLU A 36 7.44 -24.71 1.52
C GLU A 36 6.55 -23.50 1.85
N VAL A 37 6.69 -22.39 1.13
CA VAL A 37 5.77 -21.25 1.23
C VAL A 37 4.35 -21.66 0.87
N SER A 38 4.17 -22.46 -0.19
CA SER A 38 2.85 -22.96 -0.57
C SER A 38 2.24 -23.86 0.50
N LYS A 39 3.03 -24.76 1.10
CA LYS A 39 2.58 -25.62 2.21
C LYS A 39 2.20 -24.81 3.44
N ALA A 40 3.04 -23.83 3.81
CA ALA A 40 2.76 -22.94 4.94
C ALA A 40 1.47 -22.15 4.72
N LYS A 41 1.25 -21.63 3.49
CA LYS A 41 0.00 -20.97 3.12
C LYS A 41 -1.20 -21.89 3.20
N GLN A 42 -1.08 -23.10 2.66
CA GLN A 42 -2.17 -24.09 2.71
C GLN A 42 -2.54 -24.41 4.16
N LYS A 43 -1.55 -24.71 5.00
CA LYS A 43 -1.77 -24.97 6.42
C LYS A 43 -2.47 -23.80 7.13
N ALA A 44 -2.05 -22.57 6.86
CA ALA A 44 -2.69 -21.39 7.42
C ALA A 44 -4.15 -21.24 6.97
N TYR A 45 -4.48 -21.58 5.72
CA TYR A 45 -5.85 -21.59 5.24
C TYR A 45 -6.69 -22.70 5.86
N ASP A 46 -6.14 -23.91 5.98
CA ASP A 46 -6.86 -25.04 6.60
C ASP A 46 -7.20 -24.73 8.07
N GLU A 47 -6.26 -24.14 8.82
CA GLU A 47 -6.47 -23.68 10.19
C GLU A 47 -7.53 -22.57 10.26
N LEU A 48 -7.50 -21.62 9.31
CA LEU A 48 -8.51 -20.58 9.21
C LEU A 48 -9.89 -21.19 8.99
N TYR A 49 -10.07 -22.06 8.00
CA TYR A 49 -11.36 -22.69 7.71
C TYR A 49 -11.88 -23.51 8.87
N THR A 50 -11.00 -24.26 9.55
CA THR A 50 -11.36 -25.00 10.76
C THR A 50 -11.90 -24.07 11.85
N ARG A 51 -11.27 -22.91 12.04
CA ARG A 51 -11.76 -21.91 13.00
C ARG A 51 -13.09 -21.31 12.55
N LEU A 52 -13.27 -21.05 11.26
CA LEU A 52 -14.51 -20.49 10.70
C LEU A 52 -15.72 -21.41 10.82
N ASP A 53 -15.49 -22.73 10.91
CA ASP A 53 -16.54 -23.73 11.15
C ASP A 53 -17.06 -23.70 12.61
N THR A 54 -16.44 -22.89 13.47
CA THR A 54 -16.92 -22.63 14.83
C THR A 54 -17.76 -21.35 14.89
N ARG A 55 -18.67 -21.28 15.86
CA ARG A 55 -19.53 -20.11 16.08
C ARG A 55 -18.73 -18.85 16.41
N GLU A 56 -17.57 -19.00 17.04
CA GLU A 56 -16.63 -17.93 17.31
C GLU A 56 -15.98 -17.42 16.01
N GLY A 57 -15.60 -18.31 15.09
CA GLY A 57 -15.05 -17.94 13.79
C GLY A 57 -16.03 -17.19 12.90
N GLU A 58 -17.32 -17.55 12.93
CA GLU A 58 -18.38 -16.83 12.22
C GLU A 58 -18.48 -15.36 12.71
N LYS A 59 -18.41 -15.15 14.04
CA LYS A 59 -18.40 -13.79 14.62
C LYS A 59 -17.19 -12.98 14.19
N ASP A 60 -16.04 -13.62 14.06
CA ASP A 60 -14.81 -12.96 13.61
C ASP A 60 -14.90 -12.54 12.13
N LEU A 61 -15.52 -13.35 11.26
CA LEU A 61 -15.80 -12.95 9.87
C LEU A 61 -16.71 -11.73 9.80
N TYR A 62 -17.80 -11.74 10.57
CA TYR A 62 -18.73 -10.62 10.61
C TYR A 62 -18.02 -9.34 11.07
N ARG A 63 -17.14 -9.44 12.09
CA ARG A 63 -16.33 -8.32 12.55
C ARG A 63 -15.36 -7.82 11.48
N LEU A 64 -14.68 -8.72 10.77
CA LEU A 64 -13.77 -8.38 9.67
C LEU A 64 -14.51 -7.70 8.51
N ALA A 65 -15.68 -8.21 8.13
CA ALA A 65 -16.51 -7.63 7.08
C ALA A 65 -16.98 -6.22 7.48
N ARG A 66 -17.43 -6.05 8.73
CA ARG A 66 -17.84 -4.76 9.27
C ARG A 66 -16.69 -3.76 9.31
N GLN A 67 -15.49 -4.18 9.71
CA GLN A 67 -14.32 -3.32 9.71
C GLN A 67 -13.99 -2.86 8.29
N ARG A 68 -14.01 -3.76 7.29
CA ARG A 68 -13.79 -3.39 5.89
C ARG A 68 -14.81 -2.40 5.35
N ASP A 69 -16.08 -2.58 5.67
CA ASP A 69 -17.14 -1.62 5.32
C ASP A 69 -16.90 -0.25 5.98
N GLN A 70 -16.48 -0.23 7.25
CA GLN A 70 -16.14 1.00 7.96
C GLN A 70 -14.91 1.70 7.36
N ASP A 71 -13.86 0.95 7.03
CA ASP A 71 -12.65 1.51 6.42
C ASP A 71 -12.97 2.10 5.04
N GLY A 72 -13.80 1.42 4.24
CA GLY A 72 -14.28 1.93 2.96
C GLY A 72 -15.15 3.18 3.10
N LYS A 73 -16.02 3.21 4.12
CA LYS A 73 -16.82 4.39 4.45
C LYS A 73 -15.98 5.55 4.97
N ALA A 74 -14.93 5.30 5.73
CA ALA A 74 -14.00 6.34 6.18
C ALA A 74 -13.31 7.02 4.99
N VAL A 75 -12.96 6.25 3.95
CA VAL A 75 -12.46 6.80 2.67
C VAL A 75 -13.53 7.61 1.94
N GLN A 76 -14.80 7.17 1.95
CA GLN A 76 -15.92 7.95 1.39
C GLN A 76 -16.32 9.15 2.24
N GLN A 77 -15.91 9.19 3.52
CA GLN A 77 -16.10 10.32 4.43
C GLN A 77 -15.04 11.41 4.25
N VAL A 78 -14.07 11.22 3.34
CA VAL A 78 -13.36 12.35 2.72
C VAL A 78 -14.43 13.22 2.09
N ARG A 79 -14.79 14.27 2.82
CA ARG A 79 -16.00 15.07 2.64
C ARG A 79 -16.12 15.44 1.18
N VAL A 80 -17.12 14.86 0.52
CA VAL A 80 -17.44 15.17 -0.87
C VAL A 80 -17.85 16.64 -0.91
N ILE A 81 -17.00 17.47 -1.50
CA ILE A 81 -17.24 18.91 -1.61
C ILE A 81 -18.26 19.10 -2.73
N LYS A 82 -19.33 19.82 -2.41
CA LYS A 82 -20.42 20.09 -3.35
C LYS A 82 -20.48 21.57 -3.72
N ASP A 83 -20.89 21.85 -4.95
CA ASP A 83 -21.25 23.19 -5.37
C ASP A 83 -22.59 23.64 -4.77
N ARG A 84 -23.00 24.87 -5.08
CA ARG A 84 -24.27 25.46 -4.60
C ARG A 84 -25.50 24.70 -5.12
N ASP A 85 -25.37 24.05 -6.27
CA ASP A 85 -26.42 23.24 -6.90
C ASP A 85 -26.45 21.80 -6.35
N GLY A 86 -25.61 21.49 -5.35
CA GLY A 86 -25.54 20.19 -4.69
C GLY A 86 -24.81 19.10 -5.48
N ARG A 87 -24.13 19.47 -6.58
CA ARG A 87 -23.33 18.55 -7.40
C ARG A 87 -21.95 18.37 -6.79
N VAL A 88 -21.43 17.15 -6.91
CA VAL A 88 -20.12 16.78 -6.40
C VAL A 88 -19.02 17.38 -7.26
N LEU A 89 -18.10 18.11 -6.64
CA LEU A 89 -16.92 18.66 -7.29
C LEU A 89 -15.81 17.62 -7.31
N THR A 90 -15.32 17.32 -8.50
CA THR A 90 -14.27 16.30 -8.74
C THR A 90 -12.94 16.90 -9.19
N SER A 91 -12.92 18.15 -9.68
CA SER A 91 -11.68 18.83 -10.07
C SER A 91 -11.10 19.66 -8.93
N GLU A 92 -9.78 19.64 -8.79
CA GLU A 92 -9.07 20.38 -7.74
C GLU A 92 -9.36 21.89 -7.79
N GLU A 93 -9.36 22.49 -8.99
CA GLU A 93 -9.66 23.92 -9.18
C GLU A 93 -11.06 24.29 -8.70
N SER A 94 -12.06 23.43 -8.99
CA SER A 94 -13.45 23.67 -8.57
C SER A 94 -13.60 23.57 -7.05
N VAL A 95 -12.90 22.63 -6.44
CA VAL A 95 -12.83 22.45 -4.99
C VAL A 95 -12.21 23.67 -4.32
N GLN A 96 -11.05 24.14 -4.79
CA GLN A 96 -10.38 25.32 -4.24
C GLN A 96 -11.25 26.59 -4.36
N ARG A 97 -11.93 26.77 -5.50
CA ARG A 97 -12.86 27.88 -5.71
C ARG A 97 -14.04 27.83 -4.74
N ARG A 98 -14.63 26.64 -4.53
CA ARG A 98 -15.75 26.45 -3.60
C ARG A 98 -15.35 26.74 -2.16
N TRP A 99 -14.13 26.36 -1.75
CA TRP A 99 -13.57 26.71 -0.45
C TRP A 99 -13.39 28.22 -0.30
N LYS A 100 -12.83 28.88 -1.32
CA LYS A 100 -12.65 30.33 -1.33
C LYS A 100 -13.99 31.06 -1.16
N GLU A 101 -15.00 30.71 -1.96
CA GLU A 101 -16.35 31.27 -1.84
C GLU A 101 -16.95 31.05 -0.45
N TYR A 102 -16.82 29.85 0.11
CA TYR A 102 -17.33 29.54 1.46
C TYR A 102 -16.69 30.43 2.53
N PHE A 103 -15.37 30.61 2.49
CA PHE A 103 -14.66 31.43 3.45
C PHE A 103 -14.94 32.92 3.24
N GLU A 104 -15.09 33.38 2.00
CA GLU A 104 -15.47 34.77 1.69
C GLU A 104 -16.87 35.08 2.23
N GLU A 105 -17.85 34.19 2.07
CA GLU A 105 -19.18 34.35 2.65
C GLU A 105 -19.11 34.36 4.18
N LEU A 106 -18.41 33.38 4.77
CA LEU A 106 -18.28 33.26 6.21
C LEU A 106 -17.63 34.48 6.88
N MET A 107 -16.66 35.12 6.20
CA MET A 107 -15.92 36.26 6.74
C MET A 107 -16.60 37.61 6.46
N ASN A 108 -17.47 37.69 5.44
CA ASN A 108 -18.12 38.94 5.03
C ASN A 108 -19.59 39.04 5.51
N GLU A 109 -20.23 37.95 5.89
CA GLU A 109 -21.51 37.99 6.59
C GLU A 109 -21.30 38.44 8.04
N GLU A 110 -21.84 39.61 8.40
CA GLU A 110 -21.86 40.09 9.78
C GLU A 110 -22.49 39.02 10.68
N ASN A 111 -21.67 38.44 11.56
CA ASN A 111 -22.04 37.32 12.41
C ASN A 111 -23.36 37.63 13.13
N GLU A 112 -24.43 36.89 12.85
CA GLU A 112 -25.76 37.08 13.47
C GLU A 112 -25.71 37.11 15.02
N ARG A 113 -24.66 36.50 15.59
CA ARG A 113 -24.33 36.58 17.03
C ARG A 113 -24.01 38.00 17.52
N GLU A 114 -23.36 38.85 16.73
CA GLU A 114 -23.02 40.22 17.13
C GLU A 114 -24.19 41.21 16.96
N LYS A 115 -25.08 40.98 16.00
CA LYS A 115 -26.30 41.80 15.82
C LYS A 115 -27.22 41.76 17.03
N LYS A 116 -27.30 40.62 17.74
CA LYS A 116 -28.10 40.48 18.97
C LYS A 116 -27.48 41.17 20.19
N SER A 117 -26.15 41.34 20.21
CA SER A 117 -25.44 42.02 21.30
C SER A 117 -25.62 43.55 21.25
N ARG A 118 -25.67 44.14 20.05
CA ARG A 118 -25.79 45.61 19.87
C ARG A 118 -27.22 46.16 19.97
N ARG A 119 -28.23 45.28 20.04
CA ARG A 119 -29.65 45.64 20.19
C ARG A 119 -30.18 45.41 21.62
N GLY A 120 -29.31 45.02 22.56
CA GLY A 120 -29.62 44.88 23.99
C GLY A 120 -29.29 46.14 24.78
#